data_AF-A0AA37MCJ5-F1
#
_entry.id   AF-A0AA37MCJ5-F1
#
_cell.length_a   1.000
_cell.length_b   1.000
_cell.length_c   1.000
_cell.angle_alpha   90.00
_cell.angle_beta   90.00
_cell.angle_gamma   90.00
#
_symmetry.space_group_name_H-M   'P 1'
#
loop_
_entity.id
_entity.type
_entity.pdbx_description
1 polymer ?
#
loop_
_entity_poly.entity_id
_entity_poly.type
_entity_poly.pdbx_seq_one_letter_code
_entity_poly.pdbx_strand_id
1 'polypeptide(L)' 'MVAAGGTRIRAILVLGEGDGPVTPCGACRQRIREFAESATPVHAAGLGGILASFTLEALLPASFGPETLGG' A
#
# COMPACT_ATOMS: atom_id res chain seq x y z
N MET A 1 4.80 12.79 2.85
CA MET A 1 3.98 12.96 1.63
C MET A 1 2.92 14.04 1.84
N VAL A 2 1.86 13.79 2.62
CA VAL A 2 0.70 14.71 2.76
C VAL A 2 1.11 16.09 3.28
N ALA A 3 1.87 16.17 4.38
CA ALA A 3 2.33 17.44 4.94
C ALA A 3 3.23 18.27 3.97
N ALA A 4 3.78 17.62 2.94
CA ALA A 4 4.57 18.27 1.90
C ALA A 4 3.74 18.55 0.62
N GLY A 5 2.41 18.47 0.69
CA GLY A 5 1.50 18.74 -0.43
C GLY A 5 1.30 17.56 -1.40
N GLY A 6 1.89 16.39 -1.14
CA GLY A 6 1.69 15.22 -1.97
C GLY A 6 0.30 14.60 -1.77
N THR A 7 -0.43 14.39 -2.86
CA THR A 7 -1.83 13.93 -2.83
C THR A 7 -2.04 12.52 -3.36
N ARG A 8 -1.03 11.91 -3.98
CA ARG A 8 -1.15 10.61 -4.63
C ARG A 8 0.09 9.76 -4.50
N ILE A 9 -0.11 8.52 -4.07
CA ILE A 9 0.89 7.47 -4.02
C ILE A 9 0.93 6.75 -5.37
N ARG A 10 2.12 6.62 -5.96
CA ARG A 10 2.34 5.88 -7.21
C ARG A 10 2.81 4.45 -6.99
N ALA A 11 3.53 4.19 -5.91
CA ALA A 11 4.05 2.88 -5.51
C ALA A 11 4.45 2.92 -4.04
N ILE A 12 4.54 1.75 -3.40
CA ILE A 12 5.01 1.59 -2.02
C ILE A 12 6.04 0.47 -1.97
N LEU A 13 7.08 0.65 -1.16
CA LEU A 13 8.02 -0.40 -0.75
C LEU A 13 7.95 -0.54 0.77
N VAL A 14 7.75 -1.75 1.26
CA VAL A 14 7.86 -2.10 2.68
C VAL A 14 9.07 -3.01 2.84
N LEU A 15 10.00 -2.59 3.69
CA LEU A 15 11.25 -3.31 3.95
C LEU A 15 11.24 -3.88 5.37
N GLY A 16 11.67 -5.12 5.52
CA GLY A 16 11.77 -5.81 6.80
C GLY A 16 12.87 -6.86 6.80
N GLU A 17 13.37 -7.21 7.99
CA GLU A 17 14.52 -8.10 8.17
C GLU A 17 14.14 -9.59 8.23
N GLY A 18 12.85 -9.93 8.15
CA GLY A 18 12.39 -11.32 8.17
C GLY A 18 12.58 -12.04 6.82
N ASP A 19 12.59 -13.38 6.88
CA ASP A 19 12.80 -14.23 5.70
C ASP A 19 11.62 -14.22 4.69
N GLY A 20 10.45 -13.72 5.11
CA GLY A 20 9.24 -13.68 4.29
C GLY A 20 8.85 -12.25 3.85
N PRO A 21 7.98 -12.12 2.82
CA PRO A 21 7.45 -10.82 2.41
C PRO A 21 6.76 -10.08 3.56
N VAL A 22 7.28 -8.92 3.93
CA VAL A 22 6.62 -8.02 4.88
C VAL A 22 5.59 -7.16 4.16
N THR A 23 4.31 -7.40 4.44
CA THR A 23 3.21 -6.58 3.90
C THR A 23 2.76 -5.54 4.94
N PRO A 24 2.25 -4.36 4.53
CA PRO A 24 1.73 -3.39 5.49
C PRO A 24 0.59 -4.00 6.32
N CYS A 25 0.43 -3.60 7.58
CA CYS A 25 -0.71 -4.05 8.40
C CYS A 25 -2.04 -3.45 7.89
N GLY A 26 -3.18 -3.96 8.38
CA GLY A 26 -4.50 -3.51 7.94
C GLY A 26 -4.73 -2.00 8.06
N ALA A 27 -4.33 -1.40 9.19
CA ALA A 27 -4.47 0.05 9.39
C ALA A 27 -3.60 0.86 8.41
N CYS A 28 -2.39 0.39 8.10
CA CYS A 28 -1.54 1.02 7.09
C CYS A 28 -2.18 0.92 5.70
N ARG A 29 -2.68 -0.28 5.32
CA ARG A 29 -3.37 -0.49 4.02
C ARG A 29 -4.53 0.49 3.84
N GLN A 30 -5.33 0.69 4.89
CA GLN A 30 -6.47 1.62 4.84
C GLN A 30 -6.01 3.08 4.66
N ARG A 31 -5.00 3.54 5.41
CA ARG A 31 -4.46 4.90 5.24
C ARG A 31 -3.82 5.11 3.87
N ILE A 32 -3.17 4.08 3.34
CA ILE A 32 -2.63 4.09 1.98
C ILE A 32 -3.77 4.28 0.97
N ARG A 33 -4.88 3.54 1.13
CA ARG A 33 -6.06 3.56 0.24
C ARG A 33 -6.68 4.94 0.06
N GLU A 34 -6.57 5.82 1.06
CA GLU A 34 -7.01 7.22 0.96
C GLU A 34 -6.26 8.01 -0.12
N PHE A 35 -5.02 7.64 -0.44
CA PHE A 35 -4.15 8.37 -1.37
C PHE A 35 -3.65 7.52 -2.54
N ALA A 36 -4.17 6.30 -2.71
CA ALA A 36 -3.71 5.32 -3.68
C ALA A 36 -4.90 4.70 -4.45
N GLU A 37 -4.65 4.29 -5.68
CA GLU A 37 -5.60 3.52 -6.49
C GLU A 37 -5.52 2.03 -6.16
N SER A 38 -6.58 1.27 -6.42
CA SER A 38 -6.60 -0.20 -6.27
C SER A 38 -5.44 -0.91 -6.99
N ALA A 39 -5.02 -0.39 -8.14
CA ALA A 39 -3.90 -0.93 -8.93
C ALA A 39 -2.50 -0.50 -8.43
N THR A 40 -2.41 0.33 -7.38
CA THR A 40 -1.12 0.85 -6.89
C THR A 40 -0.23 -0.31 -6.44
N PRO A 41 1.01 -0.42 -6.95
CA PRO A 41 1.92 -1.49 -6.57
C PRO A 41 2.42 -1.33 -5.14
N VAL A 42 2.43 -2.44 -4.41
CA VAL A 42 3.01 -2.59 -3.08
C VAL A 42 4.07 -3.68 -3.13
N HIS A 43 5.31 -3.29 -2.96
CA HIS A 43 6.46 -4.18 -2.96
C HIS A 43 6.84 -4.53 -1.52
N ALA A 44 7.02 -5.82 -1.26
CA ALA A 44 7.58 -6.33 -0.02
C ALA A 44 9.03 -6.74 -0.29
N ALA A 45 9.97 -6.17 0.46
CA ALA A 45 11.39 -6.39 0.27
C ALA A 45 12.10 -6.79 1.56
N GLY A 46 13.13 -7.61 1.39
CA GLY A 46 14.17 -7.81 2.38
C GLY A 46 15.44 -7.05 2.00
N LEU A 47 16.53 -7.29 2.72
CA LEU A 47 17.83 -6.67 2.42
C LEU A 47 18.40 -7.11 1.06
N GLY A 48 17.98 -8.25 0.54
CA GLY A 48 18.35 -8.77 -0.78
C GLY A 48 17.52 -8.25 -1.96
N GLY A 49 16.54 -7.38 -1.72
CA GLY A 49 15.66 -6.82 -2.75
C GLY A 49 14.20 -7.23 -2.61
N ILE A 50 13.43 -7.05 -3.69
CA ILE A 50 11.99 -7.32 -3.73
C ILE A 50 11.75 -8.83 -3.66
N LEU A 51 11.03 -9.26 -2.63
CA LEU A 51 10.62 -10.65 -2.42
C LEU A 51 9.25 -10.93 -3.06
N ALA A 52 8.36 -9.95 -3.04
CA ALA A 52 7.04 -10.06 -3.65
C ALA A 52 6.47 -8.68 -4.03
N SER A 53 5.57 -8.67 -5.01
CA SER A 53 4.83 -7.49 -5.43
C SER A 53 3.34 -7.78 -5.48
N PHE A 54 2.55 -6.83 -5.01
CA PHE A 54 1.09 -6.92 -4.94
C PHE A 54 0.48 -5.65 -5.52
N THR A 55 -0.81 -5.70 -5.84
CA THR A 55 -1.62 -4.48 -5.94
C THR A 55 -2.22 -4.17 -4.58
N LEU A 56 -2.63 -2.91 -4.35
CA LEU A 56 -3.35 -2.55 -3.14
C LEU A 56 -4.65 -3.34 -2.99
N GLU A 57 -5.39 -3.57 -4.09
CA GLU A 57 -6.61 -4.39 -4.11
C GLU A 57 -6.35 -5.82 -3.62
N ALA A 58 -5.25 -6.44 -4.04
CA ALA A 58 -4.92 -7.80 -3.60
C ALA A 58 -4.65 -7.88 -2.08
N LEU A 59 -4.17 -6.79 -1.49
CA LEU A 59 -3.88 -6.70 -0.05
C LEU A 59 -5.07 -6.21 0.77
N LEU A 60 -6.02 -5.48 0.17
CA LEU A 60 -7.17 -4.89 0.84
C LEU A 60 -8.40 -4.94 -0.08
N PRO A 61 -8.93 -6.14 -0.37
CA PRO A 61 -10.04 -6.30 -1.31
C PRO A 61 -11.32 -5.71 -0.76
N ALA A 62 -12.15 -5.15 -1.64
CA ALA A 62 -13.45 -4.54 -1.29
C ALA A 62 -13.34 -3.54 -0.12
N SER A 63 -12.24 -2.78 -0.09
CA SER A 63 -11.95 -1.81 0.97
C SER A 63 -12.95 -0.67 0.97
N PHE A 64 -13.25 -0.12 2.14
CA PHE A 64 -13.84 1.20 2.24
C PHE A 64 -12.89 2.23 1.59
N GLY A 65 -13.44 3.12 0.76
CA GLY A 65 -12.65 4.13 0.04
C GLY A 65 -13.42 5.43 -0.20
N PRO A 66 -12.78 6.41 -0.87
CA PRO A 66 -13.43 7.68 -1.22
C PRO A 66 -14.77 7.52 -1.94
N GLU A 67 -14.90 6.50 -2.77
CA GLU A 67 -16.13 6.11 -3.48
C GLU A 67 -17.28 5.69 -2.55
N THR A 68 -16.98 5.25 -1.33
CA THR A 68 -17.98 4.82 -0.34
C THR A 68 -18.54 6.00 0.45
N LEU A 69 -17.93 7.19 0.37
CA LEU A 69 -18.35 8.37 1.13
C LEU A 69 -19.56 9.11 0.52
N GLY A 70 -20.10 8.64 -0.61
CA GLY A 70 -21.35 9.16 -1.19
C GLY A 70 -21.23 10.57 -1.78
N GLY A 71 -20.07 10.93 -2.31
CA GLY A 71 -19.87 12.18 -3.06
C GLY A 71 -20.59 12.21 -4.40
#